data_AF-A0A820E4A3-F1
#
_entry.id   AF-A0A820E4A3-F1
#
_cell.length_a   1.000
_cell.length_b   1.000
_cell.length_c   1.000
_cell.angle_alpha   90.00
_cell.angle_beta   90.00
_cell.angle_gamma   90.00
#
_symmetry.space_group_name_H-M   'P 1'
#
loop_
_entity.id
_entity.type
_entity.pdbx_description
1 polymer ?
#
loop_
_entity_poly.entity_id
_entity_poly.type
_entity_poly.pdbx_seq_one_letter_code
_entity_poly.pdbx_strand_id
1 'polypeptide(L)'
;MKYSQLHVPVLYGPQIPRQDRDDTRERYNRALLTLFVPWRNAVDLCDVNETWEDAFESRKDLISAHSWKIIENIQLLHECKKDRDEHLLQVIAEAQVENDSIDPAFLPSNQDADSEYEVDDIDDLIQ
;
A
#
# COMPACT_ATOMS: atom_id res chain seq x y z
N MET A 1 -39.37 -2.66 -1.46
CA MET A 1 -38.09 -2.65 -0.71
C MET A 1 -37.07 -1.86 -1.51
N LYS A 2 -36.56 -0.74 -0.99
CA LYS A 2 -35.64 0.20 -1.67
C LYS A 2 -34.17 -0.22 -1.47
N TYR A 3 -33.73 -1.32 -2.06
CA TYR A 3 -32.31 -1.64 -2.14
C TYR A 3 -31.98 -2.05 -3.58
N SER A 4 -31.82 -1.04 -4.44
CA SER A 4 -31.50 -1.25 -5.88
C SER A 4 -30.26 -0.48 -6.33
N GLN A 5 -29.49 0.10 -5.41
CA GLN A 5 -28.23 0.76 -5.74
C GLN A 5 -27.06 -0.05 -5.23
N LEU A 6 -26.12 -0.32 -6.15
CA LEU A 6 -24.81 -0.86 -5.82
C LEU A 6 -24.05 0.23 -5.08
N HIS A 7 -23.49 -0.13 -3.92
CA HIS A 7 -22.65 0.76 -3.12
C HIS A 7 -21.26 0.16 -3.07
N VAL A 8 -20.25 1.00 -3.23
CA VAL A 8 -18.85 0.62 -3.05
C VAL A 8 -18.37 1.27 -1.75
N PRO A 9 -18.11 0.50 -0.69
CA PRO A 9 -17.58 1.06 0.54
C PRO A 9 -16.16 1.60 0.31
N VAL A 10 -15.91 2.81 0.80
CA VAL A 10 -14.57 3.40 0.84
C VAL A 10 -14.01 3.17 2.23
N LEU A 11 -12.87 2.48 2.32
CA LEU A 11 -12.17 2.26 3.57
C LEU A 11 -11.36 3.50 3.92
N TYR A 12 -11.55 4.02 5.14
CA TYR A 12 -10.76 5.13 5.68
C TYR A 12 -9.76 4.60 6.69
N GLY A 13 -8.52 5.07 6.59
CA GLY A 13 -7.44 4.71 7.50
C GLY A 13 -6.18 4.24 6.77
N PRO A 14 -5.23 3.64 7.51
CA PRO A 14 -3.99 3.12 6.94
C PRO A 14 -4.26 2.04 5.89
N GLN A 15 -3.35 1.89 4.93
CA GLN A 15 -3.43 0.85 3.93
C GLN A 15 -3.34 -0.54 4.58
N ILE A 16 -4.10 -1.51 4.04
CA ILE A 16 -4.01 -2.91 4.46
C ILE A 16 -2.58 -3.40 4.16
N PRO A 17 -1.84 -3.93 5.16
CA PRO A 17 -0.46 -4.37 4.96
C PRO A 17 -0.35 -5.51 3.95
N ARG A 18 0.88 -5.79 3.50
CA ARG A 18 1.17 -6.93 2.64
C ARG A 18 1.28 -8.22 3.44
N GLN A 19 1.00 -9.34 2.79
CA GLN A 19 1.13 -10.66 3.41
C GLN A 19 2.60 -11.11 3.55
N ASP A 20 3.49 -10.69 2.66
CA ASP A 20 4.85 -11.20 2.56
C ASP A 20 5.87 -10.50 3.48
N ARG A 21 5.40 -9.68 4.43
CA ARG A 21 6.22 -8.90 5.36
C ARG A 21 5.97 -9.28 6.81
N ASP A 22 6.94 -9.94 7.43
CA ASP A 22 6.84 -10.43 8.80
C ASP A 22 6.70 -9.29 9.83
N ASP A 23 7.35 -8.14 9.59
CA ASP A 23 7.24 -6.95 10.44
C ASP A 23 5.82 -6.34 10.45
N THR A 24 4.98 -6.72 9.50
CA THR A 24 3.59 -6.29 9.41
C THR A 24 2.56 -7.40 9.62
N ARG A 25 3.00 -8.64 9.90
CA ARG A 25 2.18 -9.85 10.01
C ARG A 25 0.98 -9.68 10.95
N GLU A 26 1.23 -9.24 12.18
CA GLU A 26 0.17 -9.01 13.18
C GLU A 26 -0.87 -7.98 12.70
N ARG A 27 -0.42 -6.90 12.06
CA ARG A 27 -1.31 -5.87 11.52
C ARG A 27 -2.11 -6.37 10.32
N TYR A 28 -1.48 -7.18 9.46
CA TYR A 28 -2.13 -7.84 8.33
C TYR A 28 -3.26 -8.76 8.82
N ASN A 29 -2.96 -9.66 9.74
CA ASN A 29 -3.91 -10.63 10.30
C ASN A 29 -5.09 -9.91 10.95
N ARG A 30 -4.82 -8.88 11.78
CA ARG A 30 -5.86 -8.02 12.37
C ARG A 30 -6.75 -7.36 11.33
N ALA A 31 -6.18 -6.81 10.26
CA ALA A 31 -6.93 -6.14 9.22
C ALA A 31 -7.86 -7.11 8.48
N LEU A 32 -7.37 -8.31 8.14
CA LEU A 32 -8.18 -9.31 7.45
C LEU A 32 -9.34 -9.82 8.31
N LEU A 33 -9.06 -10.14 9.58
CA LEU A 33 -10.09 -10.55 10.53
C LEU A 33 -11.19 -9.48 10.68
N THR A 34 -10.79 -8.21 10.81
CA THR A 34 -11.74 -7.10 10.97
C THR A 34 -12.64 -6.91 9.75
N LEU A 35 -12.13 -7.14 8.54
CA LEU A 35 -12.84 -6.84 7.30
C LEU A 35 -13.62 -8.03 6.73
N PHE A 36 -13.13 -9.26 6.95
CA PHE A 36 -13.61 -10.43 6.22
C PHE A 36 -14.17 -11.55 7.09
N VAL A 37 -14.03 -11.46 8.41
CA VAL A 37 -14.71 -12.36 9.35
C VAL A 37 -15.93 -11.63 9.94
N PRO A 38 -17.09 -12.29 10.11
CA PRO A 38 -18.21 -11.68 10.84
C PRO A 38 -17.91 -11.58 12.34
N TRP A 39 -18.10 -10.41 12.94
CA TRP A 39 -17.90 -10.19 14.37
C TRP A 39 -18.89 -9.17 14.94
N ARG A 40 -19.06 -9.18 16.27
CA ARG A 40 -19.85 -8.19 17.01
C ARG A 40 -19.02 -7.46 18.06
N ASN A 41 -18.05 -8.15 18.65
CA ASN A 41 -17.12 -7.61 19.64
C ASN A 41 -15.69 -7.91 19.21
N ALA A 42 -14.73 -7.11 19.70
CA ALA A 42 -13.31 -7.32 19.38
C ALA A 42 -12.80 -8.70 19.82
N VAL A 43 -13.34 -9.25 20.91
CA VAL A 43 -13.01 -10.59 21.42
C VAL A 43 -13.44 -11.73 20.49
N ASP A 44 -14.40 -11.49 19.59
CA ASP A 44 -14.77 -12.49 18.58
C ASP A 44 -13.63 -12.69 17.56
N LEU A 45 -12.84 -11.63 17.35
CA LEU A 45 -11.70 -11.63 16.43
C LEU A 45 -10.42 -12.11 17.09
N CYS A 46 -10.11 -11.64 18.30
CA CYS A 46 -8.89 -11.95 19.03
C CYS A 46 -9.14 -11.90 20.54
N ASP A 47 -8.97 -13.03 21.23
CA ASP A 47 -8.94 -13.13 22.69
C ASP A 47 -7.70 -12.42 23.26
N VAL A 48 -7.73 -12.10 24.55
CA VAL A 48 -6.69 -11.36 25.28
C VAL A 48 -5.36 -12.12 25.34
N ASN A 49 -5.43 -13.45 25.29
CA ASN A 49 -4.26 -14.33 25.43
C ASN A 49 -3.80 -14.96 24.10
N GLU A 50 -4.37 -14.55 22.95
CA GLU A 50 -3.96 -15.04 21.64
C GLU A 50 -3.31 -13.94 20.79
N THR A 51 -2.40 -14.32 19.90
CA THR A 51 -1.84 -13.40 18.91
C THR A 51 -2.80 -13.22 17.73
N TRP A 52 -2.65 -12.17 16.94
CA TRP A 52 -3.49 -12.00 15.75
C TRP A 52 -3.22 -13.07 14.71
N GLU A 53 -2.00 -13.61 14.64
CA GLU A 53 -1.66 -14.76 13.81
C GLU A 53 -2.39 -16.04 14.21
N ASP A 54 -2.34 -16.43 15.50
CA ASP A 54 -3.07 -17.61 15.99
C ASP A 54 -4.59 -17.45 15.76
N ALA A 55 -5.10 -16.25 16.02
CA ALA A 55 -6.50 -15.92 15.83
C ALA A 55 -6.91 -16.00 14.34
N PHE A 56 -6.03 -15.56 13.44
CA PHE A 56 -6.27 -15.64 12.00
C PHE A 56 -6.28 -17.09 11.52
N GLU A 57 -5.29 -17.88 11.90
CA GLU A 57 -5.18 -19.28 11.49
C GLU A 57 -6.40 -20.11 11.92
N SER A 58 -6.96 -19.85 13.09
CA SER A 58 -8.16 -20.54 13.61
C SER A 58 -9.47 -20.09 12.94
N ARG A 59 -9.51 -18.89 12.35
CA ARG A 59 -10.74 -18.26 11.84
C ARG A 59 -10.76 -18.06 10.32
N LYS A 60 -9.64 -18.26 9.63
CA LYS A 60 -9.51 -18.04 8.18
C LYS A 60 -10.51 -18.84 7.34
N ASP A 61 -10.99 -19.97 7.84
CA ASP A 61 -12.01 -20.80 7.18
C ASP A 61 -13.41 -20.15 7.19
N LEU A 62 -13.64 -19.13 8.03
CA LEU A 62 -14.87 -18.33 8.01
C LEU A 62 -14.88 -17.31 6.87
N ILE A 63 -13.73 -17.05 6.25
CA ILE A 63 -13.59 -16.11 5.14
C ILE A 63 -14.14 -16.77 3.88
N SER A 64 -15.10 -16.09 3.23
CA SER A 64 -15.72 -16.61 2.02
C SER A 64 -14.72 -16.71 0.85
N ALA A 65 -14.94 -17.64 -0.07
CA ALA A 65 -14.13 -17.76 -1.29
C ALA A 65 -14.14 -16.47 -2.16
N HIS A 66 -15.20 -15.67 -2.09
CA HIS A 66 -15.24 -14.38 -2.77
C HIS A 66 -14.33 -13.36 -2.09
N SER A 67 -14.36 -13.31 -0.76
CA SER A 67 -13.48 -12.47 0.07
C SER A 67 -12.01 -12.82 -0.14
N TRP A 68 -11.67 -14.10 -0.26
CA TRP A 68 -10.30 -14.53 -0.59
C TRP A 68 -9.77 -13.93 -1.89
N LYS A 69 -10.60 -13.83 -2.94
CA LYS A 69 -10.19 -13.14 -4.19
C LYS A 69 -9.89 -11.67 -3.96
N ILE A 70 -10.62 -11.01 -3.05
CA ILE A 70 -10.35 -9.61 -2.69
C ILE A 70 -9.01 -9.51 -1.94
N ILE A 71 -8.75 -10.44 -1.02
CA ILE A 71 -7.49 -10.52 -0.26
C ILE A 71 -6.31 -10.74 -1.20
N GLU A 72 -6.42 -11.66 -2.15
CA GLU A 72 -5.42 -11.90 -3.20
C GLU A 72 -5.19 -10.65 -4.06
N ASN A 73 -6.26 -9.93 -4.45
CA ASN A 73 -6.14 -8.70 -5.21
C ASN A 73 -5.45 -7.57 -4.42
N ILE A 74 -5.64 -7.51 -3.10
CA ILE A 74 -4.91 -6.55 -2.25
C ILE A 74 -3.40 -6.83 -2.32
N GLN A 75 -3.00 -8.10 -2.24
CA GLN A 75 -1.60 -8.50 -2.37
C GLN A 75 -1.06 -8.18 -3.77
N LEU A 76 -1.82 -8.50 -4.83
CA LEU A 76 -1.43 -8.20 -6.21
C LEU A 76 -1.25 -6.68 -6.44
N LEU A 77 -2.13 -5.84 -5.87
CA LEU A 77 -2.00 -4.39 -5.96
C LEU A 77 -0.66 -3.90 -5.39
N HIS A 78 -0.21 -4.48 -4.29
CA HIS A 78 1.08 -4.17 -3.69
C HIS A 78 2.26 -4.63 -4.53
N GLU A 79 2.16 -5.79 -5.18
CA GLU A 79 3.17 -6.31 -6.11
C GLU A 79 3.30 -5.39 -7.31
N CYS A 80 2.19 -5.06 -7.98
CA CYS A 80 2.20 -4.13 -9.11
C CYS A 80 2.72 -2.74 -8.73
N LYS A 81 2.38 -2.24 -7.53
CA LYS A 81 2.92 -0.97 -7.02
C LYS A 81 4.44 -1.05 -6.90
N LYS A 82 4.95 -2.11 -6.28
CA LYS A 82 6.40 -2.31 -6.11
C LYS A 82 7.12 -2.35 -7.45
N ASP A 83 6.64 -3.16 -8.40
CA ASP A 83 7.28 -3.31 -9.71
C ASP A 83 7.30 -1.98 -10.49
N ARG A 84 6.20 -1.23 -10.42
CA ARG A 84 6.10 0.10 -11.04
C ARG A 84 7.08 1.08 -10.40
N ASP A 85 7.15 1.12 -9.07
CA ASP A 85 8.00 2.06 -8.35
C ASP A 85 9.50 1.72 -8.56
N GLU A 86 9.86 0.43 -8.61
CA GLU A 86 11.21 -0.04 -8.98
C GLU A 86 11.59 0.36 -10.40
N HIS A 87 10.69 0.15 -11.37
CA HIS A 87 10.91 0.57 -12.75
C HIS A 87 11.08 2.10 -12.88
N LEU A 88 10.27 2.88 -12.16
CA LEU A 88 10.38 4.34 -12.15
C LEU A 88 11.73 4.80 -11.60
N LEU A 89 12.21 4.20 -10.51
CA LEU A 89 13.53 4.51 -9.94
C LEU A 89 14.65 4.20 -10.92
N GLN A 90 14.56 3.09 -11.66
CA GLN A 90 15.55 2.75 -12.68
C GLN A 90 15.59 3.81 -13.80
N VAL A 91 14.44 4.22 -14.33
CA VAL A 91 14.35 5.23 -15.38
C VAL A 91 14.92 6.58 -14.92
N ILE A 92 14.64 6.97 -13.66
CA ILE A 92 15.18 8.20 -13.07
C ILE A 92 16.71 8.12 -12.96
N ALA A 93 17.25 6.98 -12.51
CA ALA A 93 18.69 6.78 -12.38
C ALA A 93 19.40 6.82 -13.74
N GLU A 94 18.83 6.18 -14.77
CA GLU A 94 19.36 6.21 -16.13
C GLU A 94 19.37 7.64 -16.72
N ALA A 95 18.29 8.40 -16.51
CA ALA A 95 18.20 9.79 -16.96
C ALA A 95 19.23 10.70 -16.27
N GLN A 96 19.54 10.47 -14.99
CA GLN A 96 20.58 11.23 -14.28
C GLN A 96 21.98 10.93 -14.83
N VAL A 97 22.29 9.66 -15.13
CA VAL A 97 23.57 9.27 -15.75
C VAL A 97 23.73 9.88 -17.14
N GLU A 98 22.66 9.93 -17.94
CA GLU A 98 22.69 10.58 -19.26
C GLU A 98 22.88 12.10 -19.14
N ASN A 99 22.27 12.74 -18.14
CA ASN A 99 22.41 14.19 -17.91
C ASN A 99 23.83 14.56 -17.43
N ASP A 100 24.46 13.74 -16.60
CA ASP A 100 25.87 13.88 -16.19
C ASP A 100 26.86 13.64 -17.35
N SER A 101 26.38 13.05 -18.46
CA SER A 101 27.14 12.83 -19.68
C SER A 101 26.97 13.96 -20.71
N ILE A 102 26.13 14.96 -20.43
CA ILE A 102 25.96 16.14 -21.30
C ILE A 102 27.17 17.06 -21.11
N ASP A 103 27.90 17.32 -22.20
CA ASP A 103 29.01 18.28 -22.22
C ASP A 103 28.53 19.63 -21.64
N PRO A 104 29.22 20.20 -20.63
CA PRO A 104 28.83 21.47 -19.99
C PRO A 104 28.61 22.61 -20.99
N ALA A 105 29.14 22.50 -22.21
CA ALA A 105 28.89 23.42 -23.32
C ALA A 105 27.41 23.49 -23.79
N PHE A 106 26.56 22.50 -23.45
CA PHE A 106 25.14 22.46 -23.86
C PHE A 106 24.16 22.85 -22.75
N LEU A 107 24.63 23.27 -21.58
CA LEU A 107 23.74 23.82 -20.55
C LEU A 107 23.11 25.11 -21.08
N PRO A 108 21.77 25.22 -21.21
CA PRO A 108 21.14 26.47 -21.59
C PRO A 108 21.45 27.48 -20.49
N SER A 109 22.17 28.54 -20.86
CA SER A 109 22.44 29.69 -20.01
C SER A 109 21.15 30.49 -19.85
N ASN A 110 20.19 29.95 -19.10
CA ASN A 110 19.01 30.68 -18.65
C ASN A 110 19.48 31.63 -17.54
N GLN A 111 20.10 32.73 -17.97
CA GLN A 111 20.20 33.93 -17.16
C GLN A 111 18.79 34.51 -17.02
N ASP A 112 18.37 34.54 -15.75
CA ASP A 112 17.38 35.43 -15.15
C ASP A 112 15.89 35.10 -15.34
N ALA A 113 15.25 34.61 -14.26
CA ALA A 113 14.25 35.34 -13.46
C ALA A 113 13.13 34.41 -12.93
N ASP A 114 13.07 34.30 -11.60
CA ASP A 114 11.93 33.95 -10.74
C ASP A 114 10.96 32.84 -11.19
N SER A 115 11.16 31.65 -10.64
CA SER A 115 10.05 30.92 -10.03
C SER A 115 10.58 30.10 -8.85
N GLU A 116 10.36 30.60 -7.64
CA GLU A 116 10.37 29.79 -6.43
C GLU A 116 9.24 28.75 -6.58
N TYR A 117 9.60 27.56 -7.05
CA TYR A 117 8.86 26.37 -6.70
C TYR A 117 9.58 25.80 -5.48
N GLU A 118 9.09 26.15 -4.30
CA GLU A 118 9.45 25.44 -3.06
C GLU A 118 9.18 23.95 -3.31
N VAL A 119 10.25 23.17 -3.33
CA VAL A 119 10.18 21.71 -3.31
C VAL A 119 9.87 21.35 -1.86
N ASP A 120 8.60 21.45 -1.50
CA ASP A 120 8.13 20.91 -0.23
C ASP A 120 8.31 19.38 -0.24
N ASP A 121 9.30 18.97 0.56
CA ASP A 121 9.53 17.68 1.20
C ASP A 121 9.41 16.39 0.36
N ILE A 122 10.54 16.02 -0.23
CA ILE A 122 10.84 14.64 -0.64
C ILE A 122 11.01 13.70 0.59
N ASP A 123 11.23 14.25 1.78
CA ASP A 123 11.50 13.47 3.00
C ASP A 123 10.25 12.77 3.58
N ASP A 124 9.03 13.15 3.18
CA ASP A 124 7.78 12.50 3.62
C ASP A 124 7.47 11.19 2.86
N LEU A 125 8.24 10.84 1.82
CA LEU A 125 8.06 9.62 1.04
C LEU A 125 8.82 8.40 1.61
N ILE A 126 9.60 8.59 2.67
CA ILE A 126 10.33 7.52 3.36
C ILE A 126 10.05 7.59 4.87
N GLN A 127 8.84 7.22 5.29
CA GLN A 127 8.59 6.65 6.62
C GLN A 127 7.39 5.70 6.64
#